data_AF-A0A922S234-F1
#
_entry.id   AF-A0A922S234-F1
#
_cell.length_a   1.000
_cell.length_b   1.000
_cell.length_c   1.000
_cell.angle_alpha   90.00
_cell.angle_beta   90.00
_cell.angle_gamma   90.00
#
_symmetry.space_group_name_H-M   'P 1'
#
loop_
_entity.id
_entity.type
_entity.pdbx_description
1 polymer ?
#
loop_
_entity_poly.entity_id
_entity_poly.type
_entity_poly.pdbx_seq_one_letter_code
_entity_poly.pdbx_strand_id
1 'polypeptide(L)'
;MYFQRLPFQGWLYKRLDLVHIQSFLFYSTSITNSLDTVSVYNENGLPKIIIPLPSRREACSFILKPLQHTVGDLSNFIKCEDSGVDRITFFSEDGTRIAKSNSISDLLTSDFHIIINDQKYHVDTSSISKYIKITEHFDWIKAFIEQVLYVARDHHRFFPVYMNQ
;
A
#
# COMPACT_ATOMS: atom_id res chain seq x y z
N MET A 1 16.34 48.32 16.86
CA MET A 1 17.68 47.72 16.96
C MET A 1 17.59 46.26 16.54
N TYR A 2 18.33 45.92 15.48
CA TYR A 2 18.91 44.61 15.10
C TYR A 2 18.76 43.48 16.15
N PHE A 3 18.61 42.18 15.85
CA PHE A 3 19.23 41.33 14.82
C PHE A 3 18.67 39.90 15.03
N GLN A 4 18.28 39.17 13.98
CA GLN A 4 19.05 38.08 13.34
C GLN A 4 18.69 36.64 13.75
N ARG A 5 18.29 35.89 12.70
CA ARG A 5 18.77 34.55 12.24
C ARG A 5 18.94 33.39 13.23
N LEU A 6 18.27 32.29 12.87
CA LEU A 6 18.59 30.89 13.18
C LEU A 6 20.06 30.52 12.85
N PRO A 7 20.67 29.56 13.57
CA PRO A 7 21.06 28.27 12.95
C PRO A 7 20.84 27.05 13.90
N PHE A 8 20.49 25.85 13.42
CA PHE A 8 21.34 24.81 12.77
C PHE A 8 22.34 24.10 13.73
N GLN A 9 22.19 22.77 13.82
CA GLN A 9 23.15 21.73 14.29
C GLN A 9 23.42 21.66 15.81
N GLY A 10 23.65 20.53 16.44
CA GLY A 10 23.84 19.15 16.01
C GLY A 10 24.27 18.33 17.24
N TRP A 11 23.93 17.03 17.21
CA TRP A 11 24.68 15.89 17.77
C TRP A 11 25.55 16.09 19.03
N LEU A 12 25.30 15.28 20.08
CA LEU A 12 26.23 14.24 20.54
C LEU A 12 25.65 13.40 21.70
N TYR A 13 25.06 12.27 21.32
CA TYR A 13 25.19 10.94 21.92
C TYR A 13 25.94 10.79 23.27
N LYS A 14 25.29 10.18 24.26
CA LYS A 14 25.39 8.74 24.61
C LYS A 14 24.95 8.51 26.06
N ARG A 15 23.89 7.73 26.25
CA ARG A 15 23.94 6.61 27.19
C ARG A 15 23.20 5.44 26.57
N LEU A 16 23.96 4.38 26.35
CA LEU A 16 23.57 3.12 25.76
C LEU A 16 22.73 2.35 26.77
N ASP A 17 21.50 1.98 26.39
CA ASP A 17 20.84 0.79 26.93
C ASP A 17 20.76 -0.27 25.83
N LEU A 18 21.55 -1.31 26.04
CA LEU A 18 21.96 -2.35 25.11
C LEU A 18 21.09 -3.62 25.20
N VAL A 19 19.78 -3.49 25.45
CA VAL A 19 18.87 -4.66 25.47
C VAL A 19 17.48 -4.34 24.91
N HIS A 20 17.43 -3.93 23.64
CA HIS A 20 16.35 -4.34 22.72
C HIS A 20 16.93 -4.52 21.32
N ILE A 21 18.01 -5.31 21.28
CA ILE A 21 18.71 -5.76 20.08
C ILE A 21 17.87 -6.88 19.44
N GLN A 22 16.72 -6.49 18.87
CA GLN A 22 15.99 -7.32 17.90
C GLN A 22 15.38 -6.53 16.74
N SER A 23 15.46 -5.19 16.71
CA SER A 23 14.94 -4.39 15.58
C SER A 23 16.00 -3.85 14.61
N PHE A 24 17.30 -4.15 14.81
CA PHE A 24 18.39 -3.52 14.06
C PHE A 24 19.54 -4.45 13.66
N LEU A 25 19.24 -5.73 13.42
CA LEU A 25 20.17 -6.61 12.71
C LEU A 25 19.76 -6.68 11.24
N PHE A 26 20.50 -5.95 10.42
CA PHE A 26 20.94 -6.42 9.11
C PHE A 26 19.87 -7.14 8.25
N TYR A 27 19.09 -6.38 7.47
CA TYR A 27 18.56 -6.93 6.21
C TYR A 27 19.68 -6.96 5.14
N SER A 28 20.81 -7.53 5.52
CA SER A 28 21.80 -8.12 4.64
C SER A 28 22.13 -9.48 5.23
N THR A 29 21.12 -10.32 5.28
CA THR A 29 21.28 -11.76 5.18
C THR A 29 20.61 -12.15 3.89
N SER A 30 21.35 -12.81 3.01
CA SER A 30 20.84 -13.54 1.87
C SER A 30 19.51 -14.21 2.24
N ILE A 31 18.41 -13.71 1.68
CA ILE A 31 17.07 -14.26 1.90
C ILE A 31 17.06 -15.64 1.26
N THR A 32 17.37 -16.66 2.05
CA THR A 32 17.17 -18.07 1.73
C THR A 32 15.92 -18.55 2.44
N ASN A 33 14.77 -17.99 2.06
CA ASN A 33 13.44 -18.49 2.39
C ASN A 33 12.68 -18.42 1.07
N SER A 34 12.30 -19.57 0.50
CA SER A 34 11.55 -19.72 -0.77
C SER A 34 11.35 -18.40 -1.53
N LEU A 35 12.31 -18.04 -2.40
CA LEU A 35 12.51 -16.72 -3.05
C LEU A 35 11.27 -16.11 -3.72
N ASP A 36 10.21 -16.88 -3.82
CA ASP A 36 9.01 -16.59 -4.57
C ASP A 36 7.84 -16.15 -3.67
N THR A 37 7.94 -16.13 -2.33
CA THR A 37 6.82 -15.73 -1.46
C THR A 37 6.94 -14.29 -0.96
N VAL A 38 5.94 -13.48 -1.27
CA VAL A 38 5.77 -12.08 -0.86
C VAL A 38 4.61 -11.99 0.13
N SER A 39 4.84 -11.41 1.31
CA SER A 39 3.75 -11.21 2.29
C SER A 39 3.17 -9.80 2.21
N VAL A 40 1.86 -9.70 2.47
CA VAL A 40 1.16 -8.42 2.65
C VAL A 40 0.81 -8.25 4.12
N TYR A 41 1.13 -7.08 4.69
CA TYR A 41 0.79 -6.77 6.07
C TYR A 41 0.10 -5.42 6.20
N ASN A 42 -0.57 -5.21 7.32
CA ASN A 42 -1.21 -3.93 7.63
C ASN A 42 -0.17 -2.99 8.26
N GLU A 43 0.02 -1.82 7.68
CA GLU A 43 0.82 -0.73 8.23
C GLU A 43 -0.06 0.52 8.32
N ASN A 44 -0.32 0.98 9.55
CA ASN A 44 -1.14 2.17 9.82
C ASN A 44 -2.54 2.13 9.16
N GLY A 45 -3.16 0.96 9.09
CA GLY A 45 -4.49 0.79 8.49
C GLY A 45 -4.48 0.60 6.98
N LEU A 46 -3.32 0.56 6.33
CA LEU A 46 -3.19 0.34 4.89
C LEU A 46 -2.39 -0.94 4.58
N PRO A 47 -2.74 -1.68 3.50
CA PRO A 47 -1.90 -2.75 2.99
C PRO A 47 -0.52 -2.24 2.59
N LYS A 48 0.51 -2.90 3.09
CA LYS A 48 1.88 -2.78 2.63
C LYS A 48 2.34 -4.11 2.07
N ILE A 49 2.78 -4.08 0.81
CA ILE A 49 3.36 -5.21 0.10
C ILE A 49 4.85 -4.96 -0.12
N ILE A 50 5.69 -5.96 0.11
CA ILE A 50 7.15 -5.89 -0.09
C ILE A 50 7.53 -6.80 -1.25
N ILE A 51 8.02 -6.23 -2.35
CA ILE A 51 8.30 -6.96 -3.59
C ILE A 51 9.79 -6.82 -3.94
N PRO A 52 10.53 -7.91 -4.15
CA PRO A 52 11.88 -7.84 -4.73
C PRO A 52 11.79 -7.35 -6.17
N LEU A 53 12.54 -6.29 -6.51
CA LEU A 53 12.56 -5.72 -7.84
C LEU A 53 13.81 -6.17 -8.61
N PRO A 54 13.76 -6.31 -9.95
CA PRO A 54 14.83 -6.95 -10.72
C PRO A 54 16.13 -6.14 -10.75
N SER A 55 16.06 -4.80 -10.79
CA SER A 55 17.25 -3.96 -10.99
C SER A 55 17.92 -3.57 -9.68
N ARG A 56 17.11 -3.36 -8.63
CA ARG A 56 17.61 -3.06 -7.29
C ARG A 56 17.65 -4.38 -6.55
N ARG A 57 18.83 -4.87 -6.16
CA ARG A 57 19.02 -6.15 -5.46
C ARG A 57 18.46 -6.15 -4.02
N GLU A 58 17.35 -5.46 -3.80
CA GLU A 58 16.67 -5.21 -2.54
C GLU A 58 15.16 -5.25 -2.76
N ALA A 59 14.41 -5.45 -1.68
CA ALA A 59 12.96 -5.45 -1.75
C ALA A 59 12.41 -4.03 -1.56
N CYS A 60 11.42 -3.64 -2.37
CA CYS A 60 10.75 -2.36 -2.27
C CYS A 60 9.36 -2.51 -1.67
N SER A 61 8.94 -1.53 -0.87
CA SER A 61 7.64 -1.56 -0.20
C SER A 61 6.64 -0.60 -0.84
N PHE A 62 5.41 -1.07 -1.07
CA PHE A 62 4.32 -0.29 -1.63
C PHE A 62 3.15 -0.26 -0.66
N ILE A 63 2.71 0.94 -0.28
CA ILE A 63 1.51 1.16 0.54
C ILE A 63 0.33 1.41 -0.39
N LEU A 64 -0.73 0.64 -0.23
CA LEU A 64 -1.89 0.64 -1.12
C LEU A 64 -3.15 1.12 -0.41
N LYS A 65 -4.05 1.75 -1.18
CA LYS A 65 -5.35 2.20 -0.70
C LYS A 65 -6.44 1.32 -1.32
N PRO A 66 -7.02 0.35 -0.58
CA PRO A 66 -7.92 -0.67 -1.15
C PRO A 66 -9.08 -0.13 -2.00
N LEU A 67 -9.64 1.02 -1.60
CA LEU A 67 -10.80 1.63 -2.25
C LEU A 67 -10.44 2.62 -3.37
N GLN A 68 -9.19 3.08 -3.44
CA GLN A 68 -8.77 4.12 -4.39
C GLN A 68 -7.85 3.57 -5.47
N HIS A 69 -7.02 2.59 -5.13
CA HIS A 69 -6.05 2.02 -6.05
C HIS A 69 -6.60 0.75 -6.70
N THR A 70 -6.12 0.51 -7.91
CA THR A 70 -6.37 -0.67 -8.71
C THR A 70 -5.10 -1.50 -8.89
N VAL A 71 -5.25 -2.72 -9.41
CA VAL A 71 -4.11 -3.55 -9.88
C VAL A 71 -3.26 -2.79 -10.90
N GLY A 72 -3.88 -1.97 -11.76
CA GLY A 72 -3.21 -1.10 -12.71
C GLY A 72 -2.31 -0.06 -12.03
N ASP A 73 -2.79 0.55 -10.94
CA ASP A 73 -2.01 1.53 -10.17
C ASP A 73 -0.81 0.87 -9.51
N LEU A 74 -0.98 -0.29 -8.88
CA LEU A 74 0.15 -1.06 -8.32
C LEU A 74 1.18 -1.40 -9.41
N SER A 75 0.74 -1.84 -10.59
CA SER A 75 1.63 -2.08 -11.72
C SER A 75 2.40 -0.83 -12.13
N ASN A 76 1.76 0.34 -12.09
CA ASN A 76 2.41 1.61 -12.43
C ASN A 76 3.41 2.02 -11.34
N PHE A 77 3.07 1.87 -10.06
CA PHE A 77 3.98 2.16 -8.95
C PHE A 77 5.27 1.33 -9.04
N ILE A 78 5.15 0.03 -9.31
CA ILE A 78 6.31 -0.86 -9.50
C ILE A 78 7.18 -0.40 -10.67
N LYS A 79 6.55 -0.09 -11.83
CA LYS A 79 7.28 0.36 -13.04
C LYS A 79 7.94 1.73 -12.87
N CYS A 80 7.32 2.64 -12.13
CA CYS A 80 7.90 3.93 -11.82
C CYS A 80 9.11 3.81 -10.89
N GLU A 81 9.10 2.82 -10.00
CA GLU A 81 10.19 2.59 -9.03
C GLU A 81 11.41 1.90 -9.67
N ASP A 82 11.18 0.97 -10.60
CA ASP A 82 12.23 0.20 -11.27
C ASP A 82 12.04 0.20 -12.80
N SER A 83 12.93 0.91 -13.50
CA SER A 83 12.95 1.02 -14.96
C SER A 83 13.36 -0.25 -15.70
N GLY A 84 13.90 -1.26 -15.01
CA GLY A 84 14.16 -2.60 -15.56
C GLY A 84 12.93 -3.50 -15.57
N VAL A 85 11.79 -3.03 -15.08
CA VAL A 85 10.52 -3.76 -15.16
C VAL A 85 9.83 -3.48 -16.50
N ASP A 86 9.94 -4.42 -17.42
CA ASP A 86 9.26 -4.37 -18.72
C ASP A 86 7.80 -4.83 -18.59
N ARG A 87 7.60 -6.00 -17.96
CA ARG A 87 6.30 -6.69 -17.93
C ARG A 87 5.87 -7.00 -16.51
N ILE A 88 4.59 -6.74 -16.22
CA ILE A 88 3.93 -7.14 -14.97
C ILE A 88 2.58 -7.74 -15.29
N THR A 89 2.28 -8.89 -14.70
CA THR A 89 0.96 -9.53 -14.77
C THR A 89 0.57 -10.15 -13.44
N PHE A 90 -0.73 -10.21 -13.17
CA PHE A 90 -1.31 -10.72 -11.95
C PHE A 90 -2.21 -11.92 -12.27
N PHE A 91 -2.15 -12.96 -11.46
CA PHE A 91 -2.93 -14.19 -11.63
C PHE A 91 -3.53 -14.62 -10.31
N SER A 92 -4.75 -15.16 -10.30
CA SER A 92 -5.29 -15.86 -9.14
C SER A 92 -4.52 -17.16 -8.89
N GLU A 93 -4.73 -17.80 -7.73
CA GLU A 93 -4.21 -19.14 -7.43
C GLU A 93 -4.60 -20.17 -8.52
N ASP A 94 -5.81 -20.06 -9.08
CA ASP A 94 -6.29 -20.93 -10.17
C ASP A 94 -5.66 -20.63 -11.54
N GLY A 95 -4.74 -19.67 -11.62
CA GLY A 95 -4.07 -19.27 -12.86
C GLY A 95 -4.91 -18.39 -13.79
N THR A 96 -6.03 -17.83 -13.31
CA THR A 96 -6.82 -16.86 -14.07
C THR A 96 -6.17 -15.49 -14.02
N ARG A 97 -6.02 -14.83 -15.17
CA ARG A 97 -5.43 -13.49 -15.24
C ARG A 97 -6.34 -12.46 -14.58
N ILE A 98 -5.79 -11.70 -13.63
CA ILE A 98 -6.50 -10.60 -12.94
C ILE A 98 -6.41 -9.34 -13.79
N ALA A 99 -7.53 -8.66 -13.99
CA ALA A 99 -7.58 -7.46 -14.81
C ALA A 99 -7.00 -6.25 -14.06
N LYS A 100 -6.42 -5.30 -14.83
CA LYS A 100 -5.85 -4.06 -14.27
C LYS A 100 -6.89 -3.19 -13.56
N SER A 101 -8.17 -3.30 -13.95
CA SER A 101 -9.27 -2.55 -13.37
C SER A 101 -9.77 -3.10 -12.03
N ASN A 102 -9.34 -4.29 -11.62
CA ASN A 102 -9.71 -4.83 -10.31
C ASN A 102 -9.20 -3.90 -9.20
N SER A 103 -10.02 -3.68 -8.19
CA SER A 103 -9.63 -2.91 -7.03
C SER A 103 -8.56 -3.66 -6.23
N ILE A 104 -7.75 -2.93 -5.46
CA ILE A 104 -6.85 -3.58 -4.51
C ILE A 104 -7.63 -4.30 -3.40
N SER A 105 -8.83 -3.82 -3.07
CA SER A 105 -9.72 -4.54 -2.13
C SER A 105 -10.00 -5.96 -2.62
N ASP A 106 -10.47 -6.11 -3.87
CA ASP A 106 -10.80 -7.42 -4.45
C ASP A 106 -9.56 -8.30 -4.61
N LEU A 107 -8.43 -7.70 -5.00
CA LEU A 107 -7.16 -8.42 -5.17
C LEU A 107 -6.71 -9.11 -3.87
N LEU A 108 -6.92 -8.45 -2.73
CA LEU A 108 -6.41 -8.91 -1.43
C LEU A 108 -7.38 -9.83 -0.67
N THR A 109 -8.50 -10.21 -1.29
CA THR A 109 -9.48 -11.15 -0.71
C THR A 109 -8.97 -12.60 -0.72
N SER A 110 -8.01 -12.91 -1.60
CA SER A 110 -7.37 -14.22 -1.75
C SER A 110 -5.93 -14.08 -2.20
N ASP A 111 -5.15 -15.14 -2.01
CA ASP A 111 -3.78 -15.18 -2.49
C ASP A 111 -3.73 -15.13 -4.02
N PHE A 112 -2.62 -14.61 -4.53
CA PHE A 112 -2.45 -14.38 -5.96
C PHE A 112 -0.97 -14.44 -6.32
N HIS A 113 -0.67 -14.44 -7.61
CA HIS A 113 0.68 -14.41 -8.13
C HIS A 113 0.95 -13.11 -8.88
N ILE A 114 2.12 -12.52 -8.64
CA ILE A 114 2.68 -11.43 -9.43
C ILE A 114 3.80 -12.02 -10.29
N ILE A 115 3.75 -11.78 -11.60
CA ILE A 115 4.85 -12.10 -12.50
C ILE A 115 5.48 -10.79 -12.95
N ILE A 116 6.75 -10.58 -12.62
CA ILE A 116 7.56 -9.43 -13.02
C ILE A 116 8.65 -9.93 -13.95
N ASN A 117 8.61 -9.49 -15.20
CA ASN A 117 9.39 -10.05 -16.30
C ASN A 117 9.21 -11.58 -16.35
N ASP A 118 10.22 -12.35 -15.96
CA ASP A 118 10.22 -13.81 -15.95
C ASP A 118 10.18 -14.42 -14.53
N GLN A 119 10.09 -13.58 -13.49
CA GLN A 119 10.04 -14.02 -12.09
C GLN A 119 8.61 -14.04 -11.58
N LYS A 120 8.22 -15.16 -10.97
CA LYS A 120 6.88 -15.39 -10.41
C LYS A 120 6.95 -15.36 -8.90
N TYR A 121 6.17 -14.48 -8.28
CA TYR A 121 6.02 -14.39 -6.83
C TYR A 121 4.60 -14.77 -6.44
N HIS A 122 4.46 -15.71 -5.52
CA HIS A 122 3.24 -15.96 -4.77
C HIS A 122 3.08 -14.90 -3.68
N VAL A 123 1.90 -14.29 -3.60
CA VAL A 123 1.58 -13.25 -2.64
C VAL A 123 0.62 -13.81 -1.60
N ASP A 124 1.12 -13.95 -0.38
CA ASP A 124 0.34 -14.36 0.78
C ASP A 124 -0.44 -13.16 1.35
N THR A 125 -1.77 -13.26 1.25
CA THR A 125 -2.74 -12.27 1.72
C THR A 125 -3.38 -12.68 3.04
N SER A 126 -3.07 -13.85 3.60
CA SER A 126 -3.72 -14.41 4.80
C SER A 126 -3.72 -13.46 6.00
N SER A 127 -2.67 -12.64 6.12
CA SER A 127 -2.51 -11.64 7.18
C SER A 127 -3.46 -10.45 7.03
N ILE A 128 -3.90 -10.11 5.82
CA ILE A 128 -4.76 -8.94 5.57
C ILE A 128 -6.19 -9.30 5.13
N SER A 129 -6.38 -10.45 4.48
CA SER A 129 -7.66 -10.89 3.93
C SER A 129 -8.75 -11.00 4.99
N LYS A 130 -8.38 -11.37 6.24
CA LYS A 130 -9.30 -11.37 7.39
C LYS A 130 -9.86 -9.98 7.68
N TYR A 131 -9.03 -8.94 7.64
CA TYR A 131 -9.45 -7.57 7.88
C TYR A 131 -10.35 -7.05 6.76
N ILE A 132 -10.02 -7.37 5.50
CA ILE A 132 -10.79 -6.96 4.33
C ILE A 132 -12.18 -7.60 4.34
N LYS A 133 -12.27 -8.91 4.60
CA LYS A 133 -13.55 -9.62 4.74
C LYS A 133 -14.44 -9.07 5.85
N ILE A 134 -13.83 -8.68 6.97
CA ILE A 134 -14.58 -8.00 8.05
C ILE A 134 -15.07 -6.63 7.57
N THR A 135 -14.26 -5.89 6.82
CA THR A 135 -14.68 -4.57 6.31
C THR A 135 -15.74 -4.67 5.22
N GLU A 136 -15.75 -5.71 4.40
CA GLU A 136 -16.83 -6.00 3.45
C GLU A 136 -18.19 -6.13 4.15
N HIS A 137 -18.23 -6.77 5.32
CA HIS A 137 -19.44 -6.84 6.14
C HIS A 137 -19.94 -5.46 6.63
N PHE A 138 -19.06 -4.46 6.66
CA PHE A 138 -19.41 -3.07 6.99
C PHE A 138 -19.48 -2.16 5.77
N ASP A 139 -19.49 -2.69 4.55
CA ASP A 139 -19.63 -1.88 3.33
C ASP A 139 -20.95 -1.12 3.29
N TRP A 140 -22.00 -1.62 3.97
CA TRP A 140 -23.23 -0.87 4.18
C TRP A 140 -22.99 0.44 4.97
N ILE A 141 -22.06 0.45 5.92
CA ILE A 141 -21.69 1.67 6.66
C ILE A 141 -21.00 2.65 5.73
N LYS A 142 -20.08 2.18 4.88
CA LYS A 142 -19.43 3.05 3.89
C LYS A 142 -20.43 3.63 2.89
N ALA A 143 -21.31 2.79 2.34
CA ALA A 143 -22.37 3.22 1.43
C ALA A 143 -23.31 4.23 2.10
N PHE A 144 -23.65 4.00 3.38
CA PHE A 144 -24.46 4.94 4.15
C PHE A 144 -23.76 6.27 4.40
N ILE A 145 -22.48 6.26 4.79
CA ILE A 145 -21.69 7.48 4.99
C ILE A 145 -21.55 8.25 3.67
N GLU A 146 -21.26 7.58 2.56
CA GLU A 146 -21.19 8.22 1.22
C GLU A 146 -22.55 8.81 0.83
N GLN A 147 -23.66 8.10 1.06
CA GLN A 147 -25.00 8.62 0.82
C GLN A 147 -25.28 9.88 1.65
N VAL A 148 -24.95 9.85 2.95
CA VAL A 148 -25.14 11.01 3.84
C VAL A 148 -24.25 12.18 3.42
N LEU A 149 -22.98 11.94 3.08
CA LEU A 149 -22.06 12.99 2.61
C LEU A 149 -22.50 13.56 1.25
N TYR A 150 -23.02 12.74 0.36
CA TYR A 150 -23.59 13.18 -0.91
C TYR A 150 -24.78 14.12 -0.69
N VAL A 151 -25.73 13.74 0.16
CA VAL A 151 -26.90 14.57 0.52
C VAL A 151 -26.47 15.87 1.20
N ALA A 152 -25.51 15.81 2.13
CA ALA A 152 -24.98 17.00 2.80
C ALA A 152 -24.24 17.94 1.83
N ARG A 153 -23.54 17.39 0.83
CA ARG A 153 -22.85 18.16 -0.22
C ARG A 153 -23.85 18.82 -1.17
N ASP A 154 -25.00 18.19 -1.42
CA ASP A 154 -26.06 18.76 -2.28
C ASP A 154 -26.82 19.90 -1.60
N HIS A 155 -27.04 19.84 -0.28
CA HIS A 155 -27.63 20.95 0.49
C HIS A 155 -26.81 22.25 0.44
N HIS A 156 -25.48 22.16 0.27
CA HIS A 156 -24.62 23.34 0.06
C HIS A 156 -24.70 23.92 -1.37
N ARG A 157 -25.33 23.24 -2.33
CA ARG A 157 -25.59 23.77 -3.68
C ARG A 157 -26.95 24.45 -3.83
N PHE A 158 -27.88 24.26 -2.89
CA PHE A 158 -29.25 24.81 -2.97
C PHE A 158 -29.48 26.12 -2.20
N PHE A 159 -28.47 26.67 -1.52
CA PHE A 159 -28.52 28.01 -0.94
C PHE A 159 -27.33 28.85 -1.47
N PRO A 160 -27.45 29.45 -2.66
CA PRO A 160 -27.71 30.89 -2.70
C PRO A 160 -28.48 31.33 -3.96
N VAL A 161 -29.82 31.43 -3.91
CA VAL A 161 -30.57 32.19 -4.94
C VAL A 161 -31.67 33.10 -4.36
N TYR A 162 -31.99 33.02 -3.06
CA TYR A 162 -33.02 33.89 -2.47
C TYR A 162 -32.49 34.72 -1.30
N MET A 163 -31.61 35.67 -1.61
CA MET A 163 -31.37 36.86 -0.77
C MET A 163 -30.78 37.97 -1.66
N ASN A 164 -31.60 38.51 -2.56
CA ASN A 164 -31.40 39.81 -3.21
C ASN A 164 -32.71 40.22 -3.92
N GLN A 165 -33.71 40.61 -3.13
CA GLN A 165 -34.78 41.54 -3.50
C GLN A 165 -35.14 42.37 -2.28
#